data_AF-A0AB33A7C7-F1
#
_entry.id   AF-A0AB33A7C7-F1
#
_cell.length_a   1.000
_cell.length_b   1.000
_cell.length_c   1.000
_cell.angle_alpha   90.00
_cell.angle_beta   90.00
_cell.angle_gamma   90.00
#
_symmetry.space_group_name_H-M   'P 1'
#
loop_
_entity.id
_entity.type
_entity.pdbx_description
1 polymer ?
#
loop_
_entity_poly.entity_id
_entity_poly.type
_entity_poly.pdbx_seq_one_letter_code
_entity_poly.pdbx_strand_id
1 'polypeptide(L)'
;MKKNIIATTSAALVAVGLSACGTNTPAAQPSPDVFPTEQGCSDIPRPSDPHGLIGDNWLKDNACAVFNMNRPGVGVDPSQAEKIVYDARMKALAGKRGIALLARQGNAQTSAPSGVETDFKSVIAQRLASLKAELTNSGLALQGQAPQGYSISYLKGEAR
;
A
#
# COMPACT_ATOMS: atom_id res chain seq x y z
N MET A 1 -65.34 25.67 1.95
CA MET A 1 -64.94 27.00 2.45
C MET A 1 -63.68 26.86 3.30
N LYS A 2 -62.68 27.73 3.04
CA LYS A 2 -61.61 28.24 3.95
C LYS A 2 -60.56 27.23 4.45
N LYS A 3 -59.33 27.29 3.90
CA LYS A 3 -58.15 28.13 4.29
C LYS A 3 -57.57 27.73 5.66
N ASN A 4 -56.39 27.09 5.65
CA ASN A 4 -55.43 27.17 6.76
C ASN A 4 -54.15 27.84 6.26
N ILE A 5 -53.79 28.89 6.98
CA ILE A 5 -52.80 29.91 6.68
C ILE A 5 -51.47 29.56 7.36
N ILE A 6 -50.41 29.67 6.55
CA ILE A 6 -49.03 30.13 6.75
C ILE A 6 -48.56 30.59 8.16
N ALA A 7 -47.31 30.18 8.44
CA ALA A 7 -46.22 30.79 9.20
C ALA A 7 -46.23 30.86 10.74
N THR A 8 -45.10 30.39 11.30
CA THR A 8 -44.39 31.13 12.35
C THR A 8 -42.88 31.01 12.15
N THR A 9 -42.30 32.12 11.73
CA THR A 9 -40.91 32.52 11.83
C THR A 9 -40.46 32.62 13.29
N SER A 10 -39.30 32.08 13.62
CA SER A 10 -38.58 32.41 14.87
C SER A 10 -37.21 32.92 14.52
N ALA A 11 -37.05 34.25 14.59
CA ALA A 11 -35.78 34.94 14.46
C ALA A 11 -35.11 35.06 15.85
N ALA A 12 -33.86 34.59 15.90
CA ALA A 12 -32.70 35.01 16.68
C ALA A 12 -32.86 35.64 18.09
N LEU A 13 -32.14 35.07 19.07
CA LEU A 13 -31.50 35.81 20.16
C LEU A 13 -30.20 35.10 20.61
N VAL A 14 -29.10 35.58 20.02
CA VAL A 14 -27.80 35.91 20.63
C VAL A 14 -27.37 35.13 21.89
N ALA A 15 -26.47 34.16 21.71
CA ALA A 15 -25.57 33.69 22.78
C ALA A 15 -24.20 34.36 22.60
N VAL A 16 -23.97 35.51 23.24
CA VAL A 16 -22.60 36.05 23.41
C VAL A 16 -22.00 35.34 24.61
N GLY A 17 -21.24 34.28 24.35
CA GLY A 17 -20.38 33.61 25.34
C GLY A 17 -18.94 33.73 24.91
N LEU A 18 -18.35 34.92 25.05
CA LEU A 18 -16.95 35.16 24.78
C LEU A 18 -16.14 34.97 26.08
N SER A 19 -15.63 33.76 26.33
CA SER A 19 -14.50 33.56 27.24
C SER A 19 -13.93 32.14 27.13
N ALA A 20 -12.96 31.95 26.23
CA ALA A 20 -11.72 31.21 26.47
C ALA A 20 -10.93 31.08 25.15
N CYS A 21 -9.83 31.82 25.07
CA CYS A 21 -8.81 31.64 24.05
C CYS A 21 -8.25 30.21 24.14
N GLY A 22 -8.61 29.38 23.17
CA GLY A 22 -7.86 28.20 22.77
C GLY A 22 -7.97 28.15 21.27
N THR A 23 -6.89 28.43 20.56
CA THR A 23 -6.81 28.25 19.11
C THR A 23 -7.02 26.78 18.78
N ASN A 24 -8.28 26.36 18.68
CA ASN A 24 -8.67 25.13 18.03
C ASN A 24 -8.64 25.39 16.53
N THR A 25 -7.43 25.38 15.97
CA THR A 25 -7.27 24.94 14.58
C THR A 25 -8.05 23.62 14.49
N PRO A 26 -8.99 23.45 13.54
CA PRO A 26 -9.49 22.12 13.24
C PRO A 26 -8.25 21.29 12.92
N ALA A 27 -7.86 20.38 13.82
CA ALA A 27 -6.86 19.39 13.48
C ALA A 27 -7.43 18.72 12.22
N ALA A 28 -6.73 18.87 11.10
CA ALA A 28 -7.11 18.21 9.87
C ALA A 28 -7.35 16.75 10.22
N GLN A 29 -8.61 16.31 10.13
CA GLN A 29 -8.91 14.90 10.27
C GLN A 29 -7.98 14.20 9.27
N PRO A 30 -7.23 13.16 9.68
CA PRO A 30 -6.39 12.44 8.75
C PRO A 30 -7.26 12.10 7.55
N SER A 31 -6.88 12.61 6.38
CA SER A 31 -7.65 12.36 5.16
C SER A 31 -7.81 10.84 5.06
N PRO A 32 -9.04 10.33 4.87
CA PRO A 32 -9.23 8.90 4.74
C PRO A 32 -8.31 8.39 3.64
N ASP A 33 -7.64 7.27 3.89
CA ASP A 33 -6.82 6.60 2.88
C ASP A 33 -7.61 6.55 1.56
N VAL A 34 -6.98 6.98 0.46
CA VAL A 34 -7.61 6.96 -0.88
C VAL A 34 -7.90 5.52 -1.27
N PHE A 35 -6.97 4.62 -0.92
CA PHE A 35 -7.14 3.18 -1.01
C PHE A 35 -6.98 2.57 0.37
N PRO A 36 -8.07 2.21 1.08
CA PRO A 36 -7.97 1.67 2.44
C PRO A 36 -7.07 0.44 2.46
N THR A 37 -6.38 0.23 3.58
CA THR A 37 -5.53 -0.94 3.79
C THR A 37 -6.32 -2.22 3.53
N GLU A 38 -5.70 -3.19 2.86
CA GLU A 38 -6.37 -4.44 2.52
C GLU A 38 -6.76 -5.23 3.78
N GLN A 39 -8.04 -5.57 3.93
CA GLN A 39 -8.54 -6.30 5.09
C GLN A 39 -7.94 -7.71 5.15
N GLY A 40 -7.50 -8.12 6.34
CA GLY A 40 -6.82 -9.41 6.52
C GLY A 40 -5.40 -9.47 5.95
N CYS A 41 -4.87 -8.35 5.43
CA CYS A 41 -3.47 -8.28 5.04
C CYS A 41 -2.58 -8.11 6.27
N SER A 42 -1.56 -8.96 6.35
CA SER A 42 -0.48 -8.84 7.34
C SER A 42 0.84 -8.70 6.60
N ASP A 43 1.60 -7.66 6.95
CA ASP A 43 2.91 -7.43 6.34
C ASP A 43 3.90 -8.52 6.77
N ILE A 44 4.90 -8.76 5.93
CA ILE A 44 5.94 -9.75 6.21
C ILE A 44 7.08 -9.04 6.93
N PRO A 45 7.43 -9.42 8.17
CA PRO A 45 8.57 -8.83 8.85
C PRO A 45 9.88 -9.28 8.20
N ARG A 46 10.91 -8.44 8.32
CA ARG A 46 12.27 -8.80 7.90
C ARG A 46 12.72 -10.05 8.68
N PRO A 47 13.15 -11.14 8.02
CA PRO A 47 13.63 -12.33 8.73
C PRO A 47 15.02 -12.10 9.33
N SER A 48 15.43 -13.00 10.22
CA SER A 48 16.81 -13.05 10.73
C SER A 48 17.79 -13.24 9.57
N ASP A 49 18.91 -12.53 9.63
CA ASP A 49 19.93 -12.47 8.57
C ASP A 49 21.35 -12.59 9.15
N PRO A 50 21.69 -13.71 9.83
CA PRO A 50 22.96 -13.86 10.55
C PRO A 50 24.18 -13.79 9.64
N HIS A 51 24.04 -14.15 8.36
CA HIS A 51 25.13 -14.11 7.37
C HIS A 51 25.08 -12.88 6.45
N GLY A 52 24.19 -11.91 6.73
CA GLY A 52 24.10 -10.65 5.99
C GLY A 52 23.73 -10.80 4.50
N LEU A 53 22.95 -11.82 4.16
CA LEU A 53 22.51 -12.12 2.80
C LEU A 53 21.48 -11.10 2.29
N ILE A 54 20.63 -10.59 3.17
CA ILE A 54 19.64 -9.56 2.82
C ILE A 54 20.33 -8.20 2.77
N GLY A 55 21.10 -7.84 3.80
CA GLY A 55 21.75 -6.52 3.87
C GLY A 55 20.74 -5.37 3.72
N ASP A 56 20.96 -4.47 2.77
CA ASP A 56 20.00 -3.38 2.43
C ASP A 56 18.91 -3.81 1.45
N ASN A 57 18.94 -5.06 0.98
CA ASN A 57 18.01 -5.59 -0.01
C ASN A 57 16.69 -6.07 0.61
N TRP A 58 16.10 -5.23 1.46
CA TRP A 58 14.78 -5.44 2.03
C TRP A 58 13.81 -4.34 1.62
N LEU A 59 12.59 -4.70 1.20
CA LEU A 59 11.53 -3.72 0.94
C LEU A 59 11.04 -3.18 2.30
N LYS A 60 11.37 -1.90 2.57
CA LYS A 60 11.03 -1.22 3.82
C LYS A 60 9.55 -0.83 3.91
N ASP A 61 8.91 -0.63 2.76
CA ASP A 61 7.50 -0.27 2.71
C ASP A 61 6.62 -1.40 3.27
N ASN A 62 5.54 -1.01 3.93
CA ASN A 62 4.50 -1.93 4.36
C ASN A 62 3.74 -2.41 3.12
N ALA A 63 3.83 -3.70 2.82
CA ALA A 63 3.21 -4.28 1.62
C ALA A 63 1.68 -4.11 1.60
N CYS A 64 1.03 -4.08 2.77
CA CYS A 64 -0.41 -3.91 2.90
C CYS A 64 -0.88 -2.47 2.67
N ALA A 65 0.02 -1.50 2.80
CA ALA A 65 -0.28 -0.07 2.69
C ALA A 65 0.27 0.53 1.38
N VAL A 66 0.81 -0.28 0.47
CA VAL A 66 1.26 0.19 -0.85
C VAL A 66 0.13 0.98 -1.51
N PHE A 67 0.48 2.20 -1.91
CA PHE A 67 -0.38 3.19 -2.57
C PHE A 67 -1.59 3.70 -1.76
N ASN A 68 -1.66 3.52 -0.43
CA ASN A 68 -2.83 3.97 0.36
C ASN A 68 -3.17 5.45 0.19
N MET A 69 -2.16 6.32 0.05
CA MET A 69 -2.32 7.77 -0.13
C MET A 69 -2.25 8.23 -1.58
N ASN A 70 -1.98 7.33 -2.53
CA ASN A 70 -1.90 7.69 -3.94
C ASN A 70 -3.30 7.92 -4.51
N ARG A 71 -3.40 8.77 -5.53
CA ARG A 71 -4.64 9.00 -6.28
C ARG A 71 -4.48 8.48 -7.71
N PRO A 72 -5.54 7.93 -8.32
CA PRO A 72 -5.51 7.56 -9.72
C PRO A 72 -5.28 8.79 -10.59
N GLY A 73 -4.49 8.62 -11.65
CA GLY A 73 -4.26 9.65 -12.65
C GLY A 73 -5.48 9.88 -13.55
N VAL A 74 -5.42 10.92 -14.38
CA VAL A 74 -6.48 11.23 -15.34
C VAL A 74 -6.69 10.03 -16.29
N GLY A 75 -7.95 9.64 -16.48
CA GLY A 75 -8.31 8.54 -17.38
C GLY A 75 -8.20 7.13 -16.77
N VAL A 76 -7.77 7.01 -15.50
CA VAL A 76 -7.83 5.74 -14.77
C VAL A 76 -9.16 5.65 -14.03
N ASP A 77 -10.00 4.71 -14.45
CA ASP A 77 -11.27 4.42 -13.78
C ASP A 77 -11.02 3.96 -12.32
N PRO A 78 -11.87 4.35 -11.34
CA PRO A 78 -11.71 3.93 -9.96
C PRO A 78 -11.61 2.41 -9.76
N SER A 79 -12.41 1.62 -10.49
CA SER A 79 -12.38 0.16 -10.39
C SER A 79 -11.08 -0.44 -10.95
N GLN A 80 -10.49 0.20 -11.97
CA GLN A 80 -9.19 -0.19 -12.49
C GLN A 80 -8.08 0.18 -11.51
N ALA A 81 -8.17 1.35 -10.89
CA ALA A 81 -7.23 1.81 -9.88
C ALA A 81 -7.18 0.84 -8.68
N GLU A 82 -8.33 0.41 -8.18
CA GLU A 82 -8.42 -0.58 -7.10
C GLU A 82 -7.73 -1.90 -7.45
N LYS A 83 -7.91 -2.40 -8.68
CA LYS A 83 -7.24 -3.62 -9.15
C LYS A 83 -5.72 -3.45 -9.23
N ILE A 84 -5.25 -2.31 -9.73
CA ILE A 84 -3.81 -1.98 -9.79
C ILE A 84 -3.21 -1.94 -8.38
N VAL A 85 -3.90 -1.29 -7.44
CA VAL A 85 -3.43 -1.18 -6.04
C VAL A 85 -3.42 -2.54 -5.37
N TYR A 86 -4.46 -3.34 -5.54
CA TYR A 86 -4.51 -4.71 -5.02
C TYR A 86 -3.35 -5.55 -5.57
N ASP A 87 -3.14 -5.53 -6.88
CA ASP A 87 -2.05 -6.23 -7.55
C ASP A 87 -0.67 -5.81 -7.03
N ALA A 88 -0.44 -4.51 -6.86
CA ALA A 88 0.81 -3.98 -6.31
C ALA A 88 1.07 -4.47 -4.88
N ARG A 89 0.04 -4.50 -4.03
CA ARG A 89 0.13 -5.03 -2.65
C ARG A 89 0.47 -6.52 -2.65
N MET A 90 -0.18 -7.30 -3.52
CA MET A 90 0.10 -8.72 -3.65
C MET A 90 1.51 -9.00 -4.19
N LYS A 91 1.99 -8.21 -5.17
CA LYS A 91 3.38 -8.25 -5.64
C LYS A 91 4.38 -7.92 -4.53
N ALA A 92 4.12 -6.89 -3.73
CA ALA A 92 4.93 -6.53 -2.57
C ALA A 92 5.00 -7.67 -1.53
N LEU A 93 3.86 -8.26 -1.17
CA LEU A 93 3.79 -9.40 -0.25
C LEU A 93 4.54 -10.62 -0.79
N ALA A 94 4.26 -11.02 -2.03
CA ALA A 94 4.92 -12.15 -2.68
C ALA A 94 6.43 -11.92 -2.81
N GLY A 95 6.84 -10.69 -3.13
CA GLY A 95 8.24 -10.27 -3.19
C GLY A 95 8.96 -10.38 -1.85
N LYS A 96 8.39 -9.82 -0.77
CA LYS A 96 8.94 -9.94 0.59
C LYS A 96 9.03 -11.41 1.03
N ARG A 97 8.00 -12.22 0.73
CA ARG A 97 8.01 -13.66 1.01
C ARG A 97 9.13 -14.39 0.25
N GLY A 98 9.30 -14.08 -1.03
CA GLY A 98 10.35 -14.65 -1.87
C GLY A 98 11.75 -14.34 -1.33
N ILE A 99 12.02 -13.08 -1.01
CA ILE A 99 13.29 -12.67 -0.39
C ILE A 99 13.51 -13.40 0.94
N ALA A 100 12.47 -13.52 1.77
CA ALA A 100 12.58 -14.23 3.04
C ALA A 100 12.83 -15.74 2.90
N LEU A 101 12.30 -16.37 1.85
CA LEU A 101 12.61 -17.76 1.51
C LEU A 101 14.06 -17.91 1.03
N LEU A 102 14.51 -17.05 0.13
CA LEU A 102 15.89 -17.03 -0.36
C LEU A 102 16.88 -16.82 0.78
N ALA A 103 16.62 -15.87 1.67
CA ALA A 103 17.46 -15.63 2.83
C ALA A 103 17.52 -16.84 3.77
N ARG A 104 16.40 -17.51 4.02
CA ARG A 104 16.38 -18.74 4.85
C ARG A 104 17.18 -19.88 4.20
N GLN A 105 17.00 -20.09 2.89
CA GLN A 105 17.74 -21.12 2.15
C GLN A 105 19.24 -20.83 2.15
N GLY A 106 19.62 -19.59 1.85
CA GLY A 106 21.03 -19.18 1.87
C GLY A 106 21.64 -19.29 3.25
N ASN A 107 20.95 -18.86 4.31
CA ASN A 107 21.48 -18.99 5.67
C ASN A 107 21.69 -20.46 6.05
N ALA A 108 20.76 -21.34 5.66
CA ALA A 108 20.90 -22.79 5.88
C ALA A 108 22.08 -23.37 5.10
N GLN A 109 22.26 -23.01 3.83
CA GLN A 109 23.39 -23.49 3.02
C GLN A 109 24.73 -22.95 3.54
N THR A 110 24.83 -21.69 3.95
CA THR A 110 26.05 -21.12 4.54
C THR A 110 26.40 -21.80 5.87
N SER A 111 25.42 -22.15 6.69
CA SER A 111 25.63 -22.84 7.96
C SER A 111 25.94 -24.34 7.81
N ALA A 112 25.48 -24.98 6.73
CA ALA A 112 25.74 -26.38 6.43
C ALA A 112 26.02 -26.56 4.92
N PRO A 113 27.23 -26.21 4.45
CA PRO A 113 27.55 -26.25 3.03
C PRO A 113 27.40 -27.67 2.45
N SER A 114 26.69 -27.76 1.32
CA SER A 114 26.59 -28.99 0.54
C SER A 114 26.32 -28.65 -0.93
N GLY A 115 26.88 -29.47 -1.83
CA GLY A 115 26.64 -29.34 -3.27
C GLY A 115 27.12 -28.02 -3.88
N VAL A 116 26.35 -27.52 -4.85
CA VAL A 116 26.65 -26.28 -5.60
C VAL A 116 26.32 -25.05 -4.73
N GLU A 117 27.32 -24.19 -4.50
CA GLU A 117 27.11 -22.91 -3.82
C GLU A 117 26.33 -21.94 -4.71
N THR A 118 25.22 -21.42 -4.16
CA THR A 118 24.43 -20.38 -4.80
C THR A 118 24.80 -19.02 -4.21
N ASP A 119 25.04 -18.03 -5.05
CA ASP A 119 25.20 -16.64 -4.62
C ASP A 119 23.84 -16.03 -4.25
N PHE A 120 23.34 -16.38 -3.06
CA PHE A 120 22.06 -15.90 -2.56
C PHE A 120 22.01 -14.39 -2.39
N LYS A 121 23.14 -13.74 -2.10
CA LYS A 121 23.19 -12.28 -1.94
C LYS A 121 22.85 -11.58 -3.26
N SER A 122 23.44 -12.03 -4.36
CA SER A 122 23.13 -11.49 -5.70
C SER A 122 21.71 -11.83 -6.14
N VAL A 123 21.23 -13.05 -5.86
CA VAL A 123 19.85 -13.45 -6.19
C VAL A 123 18.82 -12.63 -5.41
N ILE A 124 19.05 -12.36 -4.12
CA ILE A 124 18.19 -11.50 -3.31
C ILE A 124 18.20 -10.06 -3.84
N ALA A 125 19.37 -9.51 -4.16
CA ALA A 125 19.50 -8.16 -4.73
C ALA A 125 18.73 -8.03 -6.06
N GLN A 126 18.88 -9.02 -6.94
CA GLN A 126 18.16 -9.08 -8.21
C GLN A 126 16.65 -9.17 -8.00
N ARG A 127 16.18 -10.00 -7.04
CA ARG A 127 14.75 -10.10 -6.74
C ARG A 127 14.19 -8.79 -6.22
N LEU A 128 14.90 -8.08 -5.34
CA LEU A 128 14.45 -6.76 -4.88
C LEU A 128 14.42 -5.74 -6.02
N ALA A 129 15.43 -5.73 -6.90
CA ALA A 129 15.44 -4.83 -8.05
C ALA A 129 14.24 -5.07 -8.97
N SER A 130 13.93 -6.33 -9.26
CA SER A 130 12.74 -6.73 -10.02
C SER A 130 11.45 -6.31 -9.30
N LEU A 131 11.37 -6.51 -7.98
CA LEU A 131 10.20 -6.10 -7.19
C LEU A 131 9.99 -4.58 -7.23
N LYS A 132 11.07 -3.79 -7.09
CA LYS A 132 10.98 -2.33 -7.19
C LYS A 132 10.49 -1.90 -8.58
N ALA A 133 10.99 -2.52 -9.64
CA ALA A 133 10.51 -2.25 -11.00
C ALA A 133 9.02 -2.62 -11.18
N GLU A 134 8.57 -3.75 -10.65
CA GLU A 134 7.15 -4.16 -10.66
C GLU A 134 6.26 -3.12 -9.95
N LEU A 135 6.69 -2.60 -8.81
CA LEU A 135 5.96 -1.57 -8.06
C LEU A 135 5.99 -0.22 -8.78
N THR A 136 7.12 0.18 -9.36
CA THR A 136 7.21 1.37 -10.21
C THR A 136 6.24 1.28 -11.39
N ASN A 137 6.20 0.14 -12.09
CA ASN A 137 5.29 -0.06 -13.21
C ASN A 137 3.82 0.00 -12.78
N SER A 138 3.50 -0.55 -11.59
CA SER A 138 2.15 -0.45 -11.02
C SER A 138 1.78 1.00 -10.66
N GLY A 139 2.75 1.77 -10.13
CA GLY A 139 2.57 3.20 -9.87
C GLY A 139 2.34 3.99 -11.16
N LEU A 140 3.09 3.72 -12.22
CA LEU A 140 2.90 4.34 -13.54
C LEU A 140 1.52 3.98 -14.13
N ALA A 141 1.11 2.72 -14.03
CA ALA A 141 -0.22 2.29 -14.44
C ALA A 141 -1.33 3.01 -13.65
N LEU A 142 -1.16 3.18 -12.34
CA LEU A 142 -2.09 3.94 -11.49
C LEU A 142 -2.19 5.41 -11.91
N GLN A 143 -1.13 5.98 -12.50
CA GLN A 143 -1.12 7.34 -13.05
C GLN A 143 -1.63 7.44 -14.50
N GLY A 144 -2.14 6.34 -15.08
CA GLY A 144 -2.62 6.32 -16.48
C GLY A 144 -1.50 6.20 -17.51
N GLN A 145 -0.28 5.87 -17.08
CA GLN A 145 0.91 5.74 -17.91
C GLN A 145 1.45 4.31 -17.89
N ALA A 146 0.55 3.33 -18.02
CA ALA A 146 0.92 1.91 -17.95
C ALA A 146 2.01 1.58 -18.99
N PRO A 147 3.18 1.06 -18.56
CA PRO A 147 4.23 0.65 -19.49
C PRO A 147 3.75 -0.43 -20.47
N GLN A 148 4.41 -0.53 -21.63
CA GLN A 148 4.10 -1.59 -22.59
C GLN A 148 4.26 -2.97 -21.93
N GLY A 149 3.24 -3.83 -22.10
CA GLY A 149 3.23 -5.17 -21.50
C GLY A 149 2.86 -5.19 -20.01
N TYR A 150 2.51 -4.05 -19.40
CA TYR A 150 1.97 -4.04 -18.05
C TYR A 150 0.71 -4.91 -17.97
N SER A 151 0.68 -5.78 -16.97
CA SER A 151 -0.46 -6.63 -16.68
C SER A 151 -0.66 -6.79 -15.18
N ILE A 152 -1.93 -6.96 -14.82
CA ILE A 152 -2.36 -7.30 -13.47
C ILE A 152 -2.21 -8.81 -13.31
N SER A 153 -1.43 -9.23 -12.32
CA SER A 153 -1.13 -10.64 -12.04
C SER A 153 -2.03 -11.21 -10.95
N TYR A 154 -2.49 -10.37 -10.03
CA TYR A 154 -3.37 -10.74 -8.93
C TYR A 154 -4.68 -9.96 -9.01
N LEU A 155 -5.80 -10.67 -9.09
CA LEU A 155 -7.14 -10.10 -9.04
C LEU A 155 -7.82 -10.53 -7.74
N LYS A 156 -8.49 -9.59 -7.08
CA LYS A 156 -9.20 -9.87 -5.83
C LYS A 156 -10.36 -10.82 -6.09
N GLY A 157 -10.43 -11.92 -5.34
CA GLY A 157 -11.46 -12.95 -5.49
C GLY A 157 -11.16 -14.00 -6.57
N GLU A 158 -10.12 -13.82 -7.37
CA GLU A 158 -9.62 -14.86 -8.26
C GLU A 158 -8.46 -15.59 -7.56
N ALA A 159 -8.81 -16.60 -6.76
CA ALA A 159 -7.80 -17.55 -6.31
C ALA A 159 -7.30 -18.33 -7.53
N ARG A 160 -6.00 -18.23 -7.82
CA ARG A 160 -5.28 -19.24 -8.61
C ARG A 160 -4.66 -20.25 -7.66
#